data_AF-A0AA91GIY0-F1
#
_entry.id   AF-A0AA91GIY0-F1
#
_cell.length_a   1.000
_cell.length_b   1.000
_cell.length_c   1.000
_cell.angle_alpha   90.00
_cell.angle_beta   90.00
_cell.angle_gamma   90.00
#
_symmetry.space_group_name_H-M   'P 1'
#
loop_
_entity.id
_entity.type
_entity.pdbx_description
1 polymer ?
#
loop_
_entity_poly.entity_id
_entity_poly.type
_entity_poly.pdbx_seq_one_letter_code
_entity_poly.pdbx_strand_id
1 'polypeptide(L)' 'MLLGQVFERFVKESPVSVMVRGLLEKALCPQILDELFERSAKTQYTRELLFSTVVNLMSLVVGGIHPSVHAAHARIL' A
#
# COMPACT_ATOMS: atom_id res chain seq x y z
N MET A 1 18.21 7.71 -10.59
CA MET A 1 16.95 7.71 -9.80
C MET A 1 17.26 7.18 -8.40
N LEU A 2 16.89 7.91 -7.35
CA LEU A 2 17.17 7.54 -5.94
C LEU A 2 16.59 6.16 -5.58
N LEU A 3 15.41 5.83 -6.14
CA LEU A 3 14.72 4.55 -5.94
C LEU A 3 15.49 3.33 -6.48
N GLY A 4 16.21 3.47 -7.60
CA GLY A 4 16.97 2.34 -8.17
C GLY A 4 18.13 1.91 -7.27
N GLN A 5 18.88 2.86 -6.71
CA GLN A 5 20.00 2.55 -5.82
C GLN A 5 19.55 1.96 -4.48
N VAL A 6 18.41 2.42 -3.96
CA VAL A 6 17.80 1.88 -2.73
C VAL A 6 17.27 0.47 -2.97
N PHE A 7 16.61 0.23 -4.11
CA PHE A 7 16.11 -1.08 -4.51
C PHE A 7 17.24 -2.11 -4.66
N GLU A 8 18.34 -1.74 -5.30
CA GLU A 8 19.53 -2.59 -5.45
C GLU A 8 20.10 -3.08 -4.10
N ARG A 9 20.07 -2.23 -3.06
CA ARG A 9 20.49 -2.64 -1.71
C ARG A 9 19.56 -3.70 -1.14
N PHE A 10 18.25 -3.57 -1.34
CA PHE A 10 17.29 -4.57 -0.87
C PHE A 10 17.42 -5.90 -1.63
N VAL A 11 17.70 -5.86 -2.94
CA VAL A 11 17.97 -7.07 -3.73
C VAL A 11 19.21 -7.81 -3.22
N LYS A 12 20.26 -7.08 -2.84
CA LYS A 12 21.50 -7.67 -2.31
C LYS A 12 21.36 -8.21 -0.89
N GLU A 13 20.79 -7.40 0.01
CA GLU A 13 20.75 -7.72 1.45
C GLU A 13 19.55 -8.61 1.83
N SER A 14 18.44 -8.56 1.09
CA SER A 14 17.23 -9.31 1.40
C SER A 14 16.44 -9.73 0.14
N PRO A 15 17.04 -10.57 -0.73
CA PRO A 15 16.44 -10.94 -2.00
C PRO A 15 15.08 -11.63 -1.84
N VAL A 16 14.91 -12.47 -0.82
CA VAL A 16 13.64 -13.16 -0.55
C VAL A 16 12.54 -12.17 -0.22
N SER A 17 12.81 -11.14 0.59
CA SER A 17 11.83 -10.12 0.94
C SER A 17 11.37 -9.34 -0.29
N VAL A 18 12.29 -9.03 -1.21
CA VAL A 18 11.97 -8.35 -2.48
C VAL A 18 11.13 -9.25 -3.38
N MET A 19 11.48 -10.54 -3.49
CA MET A 19 10.70 -11.51 -4.29
C MET A 19 9.30 -11.71 -3.72
N VAL A 20 9.17 -11.86 -2.40
CA VAL A 20 7.87 -11.99 -1.73
C VAL A 20 7.04 -10.73 -1.92
N ARG A 21 7.66 -9.53 -1.80
CA ARG A 21 6.97 -8.27 -2.07
C ARG A 21 6.44 -8.20 -3.50
N GLY A 22 7.25 -8.54 -4.50
CA GLY A 22 6.82 -8.58 -5.89
C GLY A 22 5.72 -9.62 -6.16
N LEU A 23 5.81 -10.79 -5.53
CA LEU A 23 4.77 -11.81 -5.58
C LEU A 23 3.44 -11.29 -5.00
N LEU A 24 3.48 -10.66 -3.84
CA LEU A 24 2.31 -10.09 -3.19
C LEU A 24 1.69 -8.96 -4.02
N GLU A 25 2.50 -8.07 -4.60
CA GLU A 25 2.00 -7.02 -5.49
C GLU A 25 1.29 -7.58 -6.72
N LYS A 26 1.75 -8.72 -7.24
CA LYS A 26 1.10 -9.40 -8.37
C LYS A 26 -0.15 -10.17 -7.95
N ALA A 27 -0.09 -10.91 -6.85
CA ALA A 27 -1.17 -11.75 -6.35
C ALA A 27 -2.32 -10.95 -5.74
N LEU A 28 -2.01 -9.77 -5.19
CA LEU A 28 -2.95 -8.85 -4.55
C LEU A 28 -3.12 -7.57 -5.39
N CYS A 29 -3.09 -7.70 -6.72
CA CYS A 29 -3.33 -6.54 -7.57
C CYS A 29 -4.78 -6.03 -7.38
N PRO A 30 -5.06 -4.73 -7.60
CA PRO A 30 -6.36 -4.14 -7.28
C PRO A 30 -7.55 -4.92 -7.85
N GLN A 31 -7.45 -5.38 -9.10
CA GLN A 31 -8.51 -6.12 -9.77
C GLN A 31 -8.87 -7.43 -9.05
N ILE A 32 -7.85 -8.19 -8.60
CA ILE A 32 -8.05 -9.46 -7.89
C ILE A 32 -8.65 -9.19 -6.51
N LEU A 33 -8.17 -8.16 -5.82
CA LEU A 33 -8.68 -7.78 -4.51
C LEU A 33 -10.15 -7.34 -4.60
N ASP A 34 -10.48 -6.46 -5.54
CA ASP A 34 -11.84 -5.97 -5.74
C ASP A 34 -12.78 -7.14 -6.02
N GLU A 35 -12.42 -8.03 -6.94
CA GLU A 35 -13.21 -9.22 -7.26
C GLU A 35 -13.40 -10.17 -6.06
N LEU A 36 -12.34 -10.37 -5.26
CA LEU A 36 -12.39 -11.19 -4.06
C LEU A 36 -13.36 -10.60 -3.02
N PHE A 37 -13.30 -9.28 -2.80
CA PHE A 37 -14.17 -8.59 -1.86
C PHE A 37 -15.63 -8.59 -2.33
N GLU A 38 -15.91 -8.33 -3.61
CA GLU A 38 -17.26 -8.43 -4.18
C GLU A 38 -17.88 -9.82 -3.98
N ARG A 39 -17.10 -10.89 -4.14
CA ARG A 39 -17.61 -12.28 -3.97
C ARG A 39 -17.80 -12.68 -2.51
N SER A 40 -17.00 -12.15 -1.59
CA SER A 40 -16.81 -12.76 -0.26
C SER A 40 -17.21 -11.87 0.91
N ALA A 41 -17.36 -10.56 0.70
CA ALA A 41 -17.70 -9.63 1.78
C ALA A 41 -19.12 -9.89 2.30
N LYS A 42 -19.24 -10.32 3.56
CA LYS A 42 -20.53 -10.57 4.22
C LYS A 42 -21.05 -9.36 5.00
N THR A 43 -20.13 -8.55 5.53
CA THR A 43 -20.42 -7.42 6.42
C THR A 43 -19.75 -6.12 5.98
N GLN A 44 -18.73 -6.22 5.12
CA GLN A 44 -18.02 -5.08 4.56
C GLN A 44 -18.78 -4.54 3.35
N TYR A 45 -18.77 -3.22 3.17
CA TYR A 45 -19.46 -2.52 2.10
C TYR A 45 -18.51 -1.50 1.48
N THR A 46 -18.63 -1.31 0.18
CA THR A 46 -17.88 -0.30 -0.57
C THR A 46 -18.43 1.08 -0.20
N ARG A 47 -17.68 1.85 0.59
CA ARG A 47 -17.96 3.27 0.87
C ARG A 47 -17.37 4.13 -0.23
N GLU A 48 -17.79 5.40 -0.31
CA GLU A 48 -17.18 6.41 -1.20
C GLU A 48 -15.68 6.62 -0.91
N LEU A 49 -15.24 6.32 0.32
CA LEU A 49 -13.82 6.36 0.68
C LEU A 49 -13.13 5.07 0.24
N LEU A 50 -12.32 5.18 -0.81
CA LEU A 50 -11.54 4.07 -1.35
C LEU A 50 -10.50 3.56 -0.35
N PHE A 51 -10.32 2.24 -0.31
CA PHE A 51 -9.26 1.60 0.49
C PHE A 51 -7.86 2.12 0.13
N SER A 52 -7.60 2.32 -1.16
CA SER A 52 -6.33 2.88 -1.66
C SER A 52 -6.03 4.27 -1.09
N THR A 53 -7.05 5.12 -0.91
CA THR A 53 -6.93 6.43 -0.28
C THR A 53 -6.49 6.31 1.18
N VAL A 54 -7.07 5.36 1.92
CA VAL A 54 -6.70 5.10 3.32
C VAL A 54 -5.26 4.58 3.42
N VAL A 55 -4.89 3.61 2.57
CA VAL A 55 -3.52 3.05 2.54
C VAL A 55 -2.50 4.14 2.20
N ASN A 56 -2.80 5.00 1.22
CA ASN A 56 -1.91 6.10 0.84
C ASN A 56 -1.72 7.09 2.01
N LEU A 57 -2.83 7.53 2.62
CA LEU A 57 -2.80 8.44 3.79
C LEU A 57 -1.99 7.85 4.95
N MET A 58 -2.20 6.57 5.27
CA MET A 58 -1.50 5.89 6.36
C MET A 58 -0.02 5.68 6.06
N SER A 59 0.36 5.48 4.79
CA SER A 59 1.76 5.30 4.39
C SER A 59 2.62 6.54 4.71
N LEU A 60 2.04 7.73 4.62
CA LEU A 60 2.72 8.97 4.99
C LEU A 60 2.99 9.07 6.50
N VAL A 61 2.11 8.51 7.32
CA VAL A 61 2.25 8.53 8.79
C VAL A 61 3.21 7.45 9.25
N VAL A 62 3.03 6.21 8.78
CA VAL A 62 3.90 5.07 9.13
C VAL A 62 5.32 5.27 8.59
N GLY A 63 5.46 5.93 7.44
CA GLY A 63 6.76 6.32 6.90
C GLY A 63 7.42 7.49 7.63
N GLY A 64 6.78 8.07 8.65
CA GLY A 64 7.31 9.19 9.44
C GLY A 64 7.35 10.53 8.71
N ILE A 65 6.70 10.65 7.54
CA ILE A 65 6.64 11.90 6.76
C ILE A 65 5.75 12.91 7.47
N HIS A 66 4.64 12.44 8.06
CA HIS A 66 3.74 13.26 8.87
C HIS A 66 3.55 12.64 10.27
N PRO A 67 3.45 13.46 11.33
CA PRO A 67 3.37 12.98 12.70
C PRO A 67 2.00 12.39 13.06
N SER A 68 0.96 12.62 12.24
CA SER A 68 -0.38 12.09 12.48
C SER A 68 -1.21 12.03 11.20
N VAL A 69 -2.29 11.23 11.23
CA VAL A 69 -3.25 11.12 10.12
C VAL A 69 -3.90 12.46 9.81
N HIS A 70 -4.21 13.25 10.84
CA HIS A 70 -4.78 14.59 10.65
C HIS A 70 -3.80 15.52 9.92
N ALA A 71 -2.52 15.51 10.30
CA ALA A 71 -1.49 16.31 9.65
C ALA A 71 -1.26 15.88 8.18
N ALA A 72 -1.36 14.56 7.91
CA ALA A 72 -1.29 14.03 6.54
C ALA A 72 -2.51 14.42 5.70
N HIS A 73 -3.71 14.35 6.28
CA HIS A 73 -4.96 14.67 5.59
C HIS A 73 -5.06 16.16 5.24
N ALA A 74 -4.72 17.05 6.17
CA ALA A 74 -4.78 18.51 5.99
C ALA A 74 -3.84 19.07 4.91
N ARG A 75 -2.98 18.22 4.32
CA ARG A 75 -2.04 18.58 3.24
C ARG A 75 -2.44 17.99 1.87
N ILE A 76 -3.33 16.98 1.86
CA ILE A 76 -3.76 16.26 0.65
C ILE A 76 -4.99 16.93 0.00
N LEU A 77 -5.76 17.69 0.77
CA LEU A 77 -6.80 18.63 0.30
C LEU A 77 -6.29 20.06 0.41
#